data_AF-A0A7T5RHY4-F1
#
_entry.id   AF-A0A7T5RHY4-F1
#
_cell.length_a   1.000
_cell.length_b   1.000
_cell.length_c   1.000
_cell.angle_alpha   90.00
_cell.angle_beta   90.00
_cell.angle_gamma   90.00
#
_symmetry.space_group_name_H-M   'P 1'
#
loop_
_entity.id
_entity.type
_entity.pdbx_description
1 polymer ?
#
loop_
_entity_poly.entity_id
_entity_poly.type
_entity_poly.pdbx_seq_one_letter_code
_entity_poly.pdbx_strand_id
1 'polypeptide(L)' 'MKILWQIKYYQSQFGSKPVEDFINSLEEKTQAKITRSLELLEEFGINLKYPHAKKISGKTQY' A
#
# COMPACT_ATOMS: atom_id res chain seq x y z
N MET A 1 -9.33 4.53 16.97
CA MET A 1 -7.96 4.50 16.39
C MET A 1 -7.62 5.87 15.86
N LYS A 2 -6.39 6.35 16.05
CA LYS A 2 -5.94 7.63 15.53
C LYS A 2 -5.26 7.37 14.19
N ILE A 3 -5.88 7.80 13.09
CA ILE A 3 -5.30 7.68 11.75
C ILE A 3 -4.28 8.81 11.59
N LEU A 4 -3.01 8.47 11.37
CA LEU A 4 -1.92 9.45 11.26
C LEU A 4 -1.56 9.76 9.81
N TRP A 5 -1.74 8.80 8.91
CA TRP A 5 -1.44 8.92 7.49
C TRP A 5 -2.65 8.56 6.64
N GLN A 6 -2.88 9.33 5.58
CA GLN A 6 -3.92 9.03 4.60
C GLN A 6 -3.34 8.22 3.44
N ILE A 7 -3.90 7.05 3.17
CA ILE A 7 -3.58 6.27 1.97
C ILE A 7 -4.42 6.79 0.80
N LYS A 8 -3.75 7.03 -0.33
CA LYS A 8 -4.40 7.39 -1.60
C LYS A 8 -3.95 6.41 -2.66
N TYR A 9 -4.91 5.74 -3.29
CA TYR A 9 -4.63 4.90 -4.45
C TYR A 9 -4.26 5.76 -5.65
N TYR A 10 -3.28 5.30 -6.40
CA TYR A 10 -2.96 5.88 -7.70
C TYR A 10 -4.17 5.72 -8.63
N GLN A 11 -4.55 6.82 -9.26
CA GLN A 11 -5.53 6.84 -10.33
C GLN A 11 -4.85 7.34 -11.60
N SER A 12 -4.99 6.60 -12.69
CA SER A 12 -4.48 7.00 -14.00
C SER A 12 -5.30 8.15 -14.57
N GLN A 13 -4.74 8.82 -15.59
CA GLN A 13 -5.46 9.85 -16.36
C GLN A 13 -6.78 9.36 -16.99
N PHE A 14 -6.91 8.04 -17.20
CA PHE A 14 -8.11 7.40 -17.76
C PHE A 14 -9.07 6.90 -16.66
N GLY A 15 -8.79 7.23 -15.40
CA GLY A 15 -9.63 6.87 -14.26
C GLY A 15 -9.39 5.47 -13.71
N SER A 16 -8.54 4.65 -14.34
CA SER A 16 -8.21 3.31 -13.83
C SER A 16 -7.41 3.38 -12.54
N LYS A 17 -7.69 2.46 -11.62
CA LYS A 17 -7.03 2.39 -10.31
C LYS A 17 -6.41 1.02 -10.14
N PRO A 18 -5.29 0.74 -10.83
CA PRO A 18 -4.77 -0.62 -10.97
C PRO A 18 -4.48 -1.32 -9.64
N VAL A 19 -4.07 -0.58 -8.61
CA VAL A 19 -3.84 -1.14 -7.27
C VAL A 19 -5.14 -1.53 -6.59
N GLU A 20 -6.17 -0.68 -6.64
CA GLU A 20 -7.49 -0.97 -6.05
C GLU A 20 -8.16 -2.13 -6.79
N ASP A 21 -8.13 -2.11 -8.13
CA ASP A 21 -8.67 -3.16 -8.99
C ASP A 21 -7.97 -4.50 -8.73
N PHE A 22 -6.65 -4.49 -8.57
CA PHE A 22 -5.88 -5.69 -8.23
C PHE A 22 -6.30 -6.26 -6.87
N ILE A 23 -6.37 -5.44 -5.83
CA ILE A 23 -6.77 -5.90 -4.49
C ILE A 23 -8.18 -6.51 -4.54
N ASN A 24 -9.12 -5.85 -5.21
CA ASN A 24 -10.50 -6.32 -5.35
C ASN A 24 -10.62 -7.63 -6.13
N SER A 25 -9.66 -7.95 -7.01
CA SER A 25 -9.64 -9.20 -7.77
C SER A 25 -9.17 -10.42 -6.97
N LEU A 26 -8.58 -10.22 -5.78
CA LEU A 26 -8.03 -11.29 -4.96
C LEU A 26 -9.09 -11.94 -4.06
N GLU A 27 -8.82 -13.17 -3.60
CA GLU A 27 -9.63 -13.85 -2.59
C GLU A 27 -9.67 -13.08 -1.25
N GLU A 28 -10.77 -13.20 -0.51
CA GLU A 28 -11.03 -12.48 0.75
C GLU A 28 -9.89 -12.62 1.77
N LYS A 29 -9.30 -13.83 1.87
CA LYS A 29 -8.17 -14.09 2.77
C LYS A 29 -6.93 -13.28 2.41
N THR A 30 -6.70 -13.06 1.12
CA THR A 30 -5.56 -12.28 0.63
C THR A 30 -5.84 -10.79 0.73
N GLN A 31 -7.08 -10.36 0.48
CA GLN A 31 -7.52 -8.98 0.76
C GLN A 31 -7.28 -8.61 2.23
N ALA A 32 -7.67 -9.47 3.17
CA ALA A 32 -7.47 -9.23 4.61
C ALA A 32 -5.99 -9.02 4.98
N LYS A 33 -5.05 -9.75 4.35
CA LYS A 33 -3.60 -9.55 4.56
C LYS A 33 -3.13 -8.18 4.07
N ILE A 34 -3.68 -7.73 2.93
CA ILE A 34 -3.34 -6.44 2.36
C ILE A 34 -3.93 -5.33 3.23
N THR A 35 -5.19 -5.42 3.63
CA THR A 35 -5.84 -4.48 4.55
C THR A 35 -5.03 -4.31 5.83
N ARG A 36 -4.59 -5.41 6.46
CA ARG A 36 -3.74 -5.35 7.65
C ARG A 36 -2.41 -4.60 7.40
N SER A 37 -1.84 -4.74 6.21
CA SER A 37 -0.61 -4.03 5.85
C SER A 37 -0.86 -2.53 5.62
N LEU A 38 -2.03 -2.18 5.06
CA LEU A 38 -2.46 -0.79 4.88
C LEU A 38 -2.75 -0.13 6.23
N GLU A 39 -3.42 -0.80 7.17
CA GLU A 39 -3.65 -0.30 8.53
C GLU A 39 -2.34 0.06 9.24
N LEU A 40 -1.32 -0.81 9.12
CA LEU A 40 0.01 -0.52 9.65
C LEU A 40 0.66 0.69 8.96
N LEU A 41 0.43 0.87 7.66
CA LEU A 41 0.94 2.03 6.94
C LEU A 41 0.19 3.31 7.33
N GLU A 42 -1.10 3.26 7.61
CA GLU A 42 -1.89 4.40 8.13
C GLU A 42 -1.45 4.83 9.54
N GLU A 43 -1.05 3.87 10.36
CA GLU A 43 -0.58 4.11 11.73
C GLU A 43 0.87 4.61 11.75
N PHE A 44 1.79 3.92 11.08
CA PHE A 44 3.23 4.21 11.18
C PHE A 44 3.77 5.10 10.05
N GLY A 45 3.11 5.14 8.90
CA GLY A 45 3.55 5.87 7.71
C GLY A 45 4.99 5.58 7.33
N ILE A 46 5.80 6.63 7.16
CA ILE A 46 7.23 6.50 6.81
C ILE A 46 8.08 5.83 7.90
N ASN A 47 7.57 5.69 9.12
CA ASN A 47 8.25 5.01 10.22
C ASN A 47 7.99 3.49 10.20
N LEU A 48 7.18 2.97 9.26
CA LEU A 48 7.01 1.54 9.08
C LEU A 48 8.33 0.92 8.59
N LYS A 49 8.83 -0.07 9.32
CA LYS A 49 10.12 -0.73 9.07
C LYS A 49 9.94 -2.22 8.80
N TYR A 50 11.07 -2.90 8.60
CA TYR A 50 11.13 -4.35 8.41
C TYR A 50 10.41 -5.08 9.57
N PRO A 51 9.68 -6.18 9.31
CA PRO A 51 9.53 -6.88 8.03
C PRO A 51 8.45 -6.32 7.09
N HIS A 52 7.68 -5.32 7.53
CA HIS A 52 6.49 -4.85 6.81
C HIS A 52 6.79 -3.84 5.69
N ALA A 53 7.85 -3.05 5.84
CA ALA A 53 8.31 -2.14 4.79
C ALA A 53 9.83 -2.07 4.72
N LYS A 54 10.35 -1.89 3.52
CA LYS A 54 11.78 -1.66 3.26
C LYS A 54 11.90 -0.47 2.33
N LYS A 55 12.83 0.45 2.64
CA LYS A 55 13.16 1.55 1.74
C LYS A 55 13.72 0.98 0.43
N ILE A 56 13.06 1.28 -0.67
CA ILE A 56 13.54 0.95 -2.02
C ILE A 56 14.47 2.10 -2.44
N SER A 57 15.77 1.83 -2.54
CA SER A 57 16.73 2.74 -3.16
C SER A 57 16.98 2.28 -4.59
N GLY A 58 16.48 3.03 -5.58
CA GLY A 58 16.82 2.75 -6.97
C GLY A 58 18.30 3.09 -7.21
N LYS A 59 19.12 2.09 -7.53
CA LYS A 59 20.26 2.37 -8.42
C LYS A 59 19.69 2.37 -9.82
N THR A 60 19.40 3.54 -10.38
CA THR A 60 19.35 3.71 -11.83
C THR A 60 20.75 3.40 -12.36
N GLN A 61 21.00 2.14 -12.71
CA GLN A 61 22.13 1.76 -13.56
C GLN A 61 21.54 1.52 -14.94
N TYR A 62 21.60 2.56 -15.76
CA TYR A 62 21.59 2.45 -17.22
C TYR A 62 23.04 2.35 -17.67
#